data_AF-A0A538U3P0-F1
#
_entry.id   AF-A0A538U3P0-F1
#
_cell.length_a   1.000
_cell.length_b   1.000
_cell.length_c   1.000
_cell.angle_alpha   90.00
_cell.angle_beta   90.00
_cell.angle_gamma   90.00
#
_symmetry.space_group_name_H-M   'P 1'
#
loop_
_entity.id
_entity.type
_entity.pdbx_description
1 polymer ?
#
loop_
_entity_poly.entity_id
_entity_poly.type
_entity_poly.pdbx_seq_one_letter_code
_entity_poly.pdbx_strand_id
1 'polypeptide(L)'
;MGLVRTSAGAEGRPATSEPVWFESNLRQLYPSRTDLCLVTYTQTSEPPGIVLTLRNDVEHFSHYRYTIRRDSLAAERPRESRTGSIAATFDRQNPRAQRMVVVIEAVASGRAGKPHSIELAYHPRELYVGARQKAPSWIVVEASDLSLCGSSVEDWIVEPSSAESRDYARRRWGGLIKPLRGDHQKAEAIARDLVRALRHHAGIPSSAMRDASPFEQLARAESGRDRVWCANYADIFSAACNGLGIPVRKIDMQYVWSSRDKTNFEIAEGHRTTERFDRELNRWVWMDLTFDIWEAELDGEPLNMAELVQALNDERRRDRLRLVEYDPLRDTERIVPVKGSRCGKDLMKFFRSDQRYQYARKASGP
;
A
#
# COMPACT_ATOMS: atom_id res chain seq x y z
N MET A 1 20.96 16.21 -21.94
CA MET A 1 19.53 16.44 -22.25
C MET A 1 18.73 16.27 -20.98
N GLY A 2 18.25 17.37 -20.41
CA GLY A 2 17.44 17.32 -19.17
C GLY A 2 16.05 16.80 -19.48
N LEU A 3 15.65 15.70 -18.83
CA LEU A 3 14.26 15.24 -18.81
C LEU A 3 13.43 16.29 -18.07
N VAL A 4 12.68 17.09 -18.84
CA VAL A 4 11.62 17.92 -18.30
C VAL A 4 10.55 16.97 -17.77
N ARG A 5 10.37 16.92 -16.44
CA ARG A 5 9.21 16.31 -15.81
C ARG A 5 8.00 17.19 -16.15
N THR A 6 7.39 16.98 -17.31
CA THR A 6 6.09 17.59 -17.61
C THR A 6 5.01 16.83 -16.84
N SER A 7 4.42 17.48 -15.85
CA SER A 7 3.21 17.01 -15.17
C SER A 7 1.99 17.21 -16.08
N ALA A 8 1.88 16.38 -17.12
CA ALA A 8 0.63 16.21 -17.85
C ALA A 8 -0.06 14.99 -17.22
N GLY A 9 -1.08 15.23 -16.38
CA GLY A 9 -1.81 14.17 -15.67
C GLY A 9 -2.27 14.52 -14.25
N ALA A 10 -1.93 15.70 -13.72
CA ALA A 10 -2.46 16.16 -12.44
C ALA A 10 -3.84 16.81 -12.62
N GLU A 11 -4.85 16.06 -13.07
CA GLU A 11 -6.23 16.54 -13.18
C GLU A 11 -7.09 15.94 -12.06
N GLY A 12 -7.80 16.79 -11.30
CA GLY A 12 -8.81 16.40 -10.31
C GLY A 12 -8.31 15.95 -8.92
N ARG A 13 -7.03 16.16 -8.58
CA ARG A 13 -6.53 15.73 -7.25
C ARG A 13 -7.03 16.63 -6.12
N PRO A 14 -7.48 16.06 -4.99
CA PRO A 14 -7.67 16.82 -3.77
C PRO A 14 -6.37 17.56 -3.44
N ALA A 15 -6.46 18.83 -3.05
CA ALA A 15 -5.32 19.69 -2.67
C ALA A 15 -4.44 19.11 -1.55
N THR A 16 -4.88 18.03 -0.91
CA THR A 16 -4.25 17.31 0.20
C THR A 16 -3.63 15.98 -0.20
N SER A 17 -3.42 15.71 -1.50
CA SER A 17 -2.81 14.46 -1.97
C SER A 17 -1.54 14.68 -2.79
N GLU A 18 -0.58 13.75 -2.67
CA GLU A 18 0.67 13.74 -3.40
C GLU A 18 0.77 12.51 -4.31
N PRO A 19 1.42 12.64 -5.48
CA PRO A 19 1.72 11.49 -6.33
C PRO A 19 2.87 10.66 -5.75
N VAL A 20 2.71 9.34 -5.75
CA VAL A 20 3.80 8.40 -5.46
C VAL A 20 4.01 7.48 -6.66
N TRP A 21 5.23 7.40 -7.17
CA TRP A 21 5.59 6.58 -8.32
C TRP A 21 6.08 5.20 -7.88
N PHE A 22 5.82 4.18 -8.71
CA PHE A 22 6.27 2.80 -8.47
C PHE A 22 7.80 2.60 -8.39
N GLU A 23 8.59 3.59 -8.82
CA GLU A 23 10.05 3.62 -8.66
C GLU A 23 10.52 3.76 -7.20
N SER A 24 9.59 3.84 -6.24
CA SER A 24 9.85 4.04 -4.81
C SER A 24 10.01 2.71 -4.04
N ASN A 25 10.43 2.81 -2.77
CA ASN A 25 10.56 1.68 -1.86
C ASN A 25 9.22 0.92 -1.75
N LEU A 26 9.14 -0.33 -2.24
CA LEU A 26 7.91 -1.15 -2.24
C LEU A 26 7.21 -1.19 -0.88
N ARG A 27 8.00 -1.20 0.19
CA ARG A 27 7.47 -1.19 1.56
C ARG A 27 6.67 0.07 1.90
N GLN A 28 7.03 1.21 1.31
CA GLN A 28 6.25 2.43 1.44
C GLN A 28 4.95 2.34 0.65
N LEU A 29 5.00 1.77 -0.56
CA LEU A 29 3.83 1.60 -1.44
C LEU A 29 2.83 0.58 -0.89
N TYR A 30 3.28 -0.42 -0.16
CA TYR A 30 2.45 -1.52 0.32
C TYR A 30 2.48 -1.61 1.85
N PRO A 31 1.90 -0.63 2.56
CA PRO A 31 1.77 -0.75 4.00
C PRO A 31 0.83 -1.89 4.34
N SER A 32 1.25 -2.71 5.30
CA SER A 32 0.39 -3.63 6.02
C SER A 32 -0.05 -2.98 7.33
N ARG A 33 -1.14 -3.46 7.93
CA ARG A 33 -1.43 -3.16 9.33
C ARG A 33 -0.42 -3.91 10.18
N THR A 34 0.17 -3.23 11.16
CA THR A 34 1.17 -3.81 12.05
C THR A 34 0.83 -3.44 13.48
N ASP A 35 0.81 -4.43 14.35
CA ASP A 35 0.54 -4.21 15.77
C ASP A 35 1.63 -3.33 16.40
N LEU A 36 2.86 -3.39 15.88
CA LEU A 36 3.98 -2.60 16.35
C LEU A 36 4.91 -2.27 15.18
N CYS A 37 5.39 -1.03 15.11
CA CYS A 37 6.45 -0.65 14.18
C CYS A 37 7.39 0.40 14.79
N LEU A 38 8.56 0.51 14.19
CA LEU A 38 9.58 1.48 14.56
C LEU A 38 9.47 2.74 13.69
N VAL A 39 9.19 3.88 14.30
CA VAL A 39 9.15 5.18 13.62
C VAL A 39 10.55 5.66 13.28
N THR A 40 11.48 5.63 14.26
CA THR A 40 12.85 6.12 14.05
C THR A 40 13.85 5.51 15.03
N TYR A 41 15.12 5.57 14.64
CA TYR A 41 16.29 5.44 15.51
C TYR A 41 16.91 6.83 15.67
N THR A 42 16.84 7.42 16.87
CA THR A 42 17.56 8.66 17.17
C THR A 42 18.85 8.35 17.90
N GLN A 43 20.00 8.59 17.27
CA GLN A 43 21.30 8.38 17.91
C GLN A 43 21.52 9.36 19.07
N THR A 44 22.06 8.86 20.17
CA THR A 44 22.56 9.66 21.30
C THR A 44 24.08 9.53 21.39
N SER A 45 24.77 10.63 21.71
CA SER A 45 26.23 10.67 21.84
C SER A 45 26.71 10.53 23.28
N GLU A 46 25.93 11.01 24.26
CA GLU A 46 26.31 11.04 25.67
C GLU A 46 25.14 10.63 26.58
N PRO A 47 25.07 9.35 27.03
CA PRO A 47 25.92 8.22 26.64
C PRO A 47 25.66 7.76 25.17
N PRO A 48 26.61 7.03 24.55
CA PRO A 48 26.42 6.46 23.23
C PRO A 48 25.23 5.50 23.25
N GLY A 49 24.31 5.65 22.32
CA GLY A 49 23.11 4.84 22.30
C GLY A 49 22.15 5.26 21.22
N ILE A 50 20.94 4.72 21.32
CA ILE A 50 19.81 5.09 20.48
C ILE A 50 18.56 5.27 21.33
N VAL A 51 17.66 6.12 20.86
CA VAL A 51 16.27 6.18 21.30
C VAL A 51 15.42 5.61 20.17
N LEU A 52 14.71 4.53 20.48
CA LEU A 52 13.68 3.96 19.63
C LEU A 52 12.41 4.77 19.82
N THR A 53 11.76 5.16 18.72
CA THR A 53 10.39 5.70 18.76
C THR A 53 9.47 4.71 18.08
N LEU A 54 8.43 4.26 18.77
CA LEU A 54 7.51 3.22 18.31
C LEU A 54 6.12 3.78 18.01
N ARG A 55 5.42 3.15 17.06
CA ARG A 55 3.98 3.34 16.81
C ARG A 55 3.28 1.99 16.85
N ASN A 56 2.02 2.00 17.25
CA ASN A 56 1.15 0.83 17.23
C ASN A 56 -0.21 1.23 16.65
N ASP A 57 -0.88 0.28 16.01
CA ASP A 57 -2.25 0.42 15.52
C ASP A 57 -3.20 -0.53 16.28
N VAL A 58 -2.81 -0.98 17.49
CA VAL A 58 -3.57 -1.96 18.27
C VAL A 58 -4.78 -1.29 18.92
N GLU A 59 -5.96 -1.86 18.72
CA GLU A 59 -7.17 -1.38 19.36
C GLU A 59 -7.07 -1.50 20.89
N HIS A 60 -7.51 -0.47 21.61
CA HIS A 60 -7.40 -0.39 23.08
C HIS A 60 -5.97 -0.49 23.63
N PHE A 61 -4.99 0.01 22.88
CA PHE A 61 -3.61 0.14 23.34
C PHE A 61 -3.48 0.90 24.67
N SER A 62 -2.62 0.38 25.57
CA SER A 62 -2.33 0.97 26.88
C SER A 62 -0.90 1.49 26.98
N HIS A 63 0.08 0.63 26.71
CA HIS A 63 1.51 0.95 26.84
C HIS A 63 2.37 -0.08 26.12
N TYR A 64 3.64 0.25 25.91
CA TYR A 64 4.68 -0.69 25.50
C TYR A 64 5.34 -1.27 26.75
N ARG A 65 5.54 -2.59 26.78
CA ARG A 65 6.35 -3.28 27.78
C ARG A 65 7.66 -3.70 27.13
N TYR A 66 8.79 -3.48 27.79
CA TYR A 66 10.08 -3.81 27.22
C TYR A 66 11.11 -4.28 28.25
N THR A 67 12.11 -5.04 27.77
CA THR A 67 13.30 -5.43 28.54
C THR A 67 14.55 -5.15 27.71
N ILE A 68 15.64 -4.80 28.39
CA ILE A 68 16.96 -4.67 27.77
C ILE A 68 17.87 -5.72 28.38
N ARG A 69 18.48 -6.55 27.54
CA ARG A 69 19.44 -7.57 27.94
C ARG A 69 20.79 -7.19 27.37
N ARG A 70 21.78 -6.99 28.22
CA ARG A 70 23.16 -6.67 27.83
C ARG A 70 24.02 -7.90 28.02
N ASP A 71 25.05 -8.04 27.19
CA ASP A 71 26.03 -9.11 27.36
C ASP A 71 26.53 -9.18 28.81
N SER A 72 26.56 -10.38 29.38
CA SER A 72 27.13 -10.66 30.71
C SER A 72 26.39 -10.04 31.91
N LEU A 73 25.20 -9.45 31.71
CA LEU A 73 24.37 -8.93 32.80
C LEU A 73 23.04 -9.70 32.89
N ALA A 74 22.51 -9.82 34.10
CA ALA A 74 21.17 -10.37 34.30
C ALA A 74 20.13 -9.54 33.52
N ALA A 75 19.12 -10.21 32.96
CA ALA A 75 18.04 -9.53 32.25
C ALA A 75 17.39 -8.48 33.16
N GLU A 76 17.25 -7.26 32.65
CA GLU A 76 16.59 -6.20 33.40
C GLU A 76 15.12 -6.54 33.65
N ARG A 77 14.56 -6.01 34.74
CA ARG A 77 13.12 -6.10 34.99
C ARG A 77 12.36 -5.42 33.85
N PRO A 78 11.20 -5.95 33.43
CA PRO A 78 10.34 -5.29 32.46
C PRO A 78 10.04 -3.86 32.87
N ARG A 79 10.14 -2.95 31.91
CA ARG A 79 9.82 -1.54 32.02
C ARG A 79 8.63 -1.23 31.12
N GLU A 80 7.96 -0.12 31.41
CA GLU A 80 6.82 0.36 30.62
C GLU A 80 7.15 1.71 29.96
N SER A 81 6.62 1.93 28.77
CA SER A 81 6.65 3.22 28.09
C SER A 81 5.27 3.48 27.48
N ARG A 82 4.64 4.61 27.82
CA ARG A 82 3.36 5.01 27.19
C ARG A 82 3.56 5.80 25.90
N THR A 83 4.74 6.40 25.73
CA THR A 83 5.08 7.25 24.59
C THR A 83 5.70 6.47 23.43
N GLY A 84 6.17 5.24 23.68
CA GLY A 84 6.92 4.47 22.69
C GLY A 84 8.35 4.93 22.52
N SER A 85 8.83 5.82 23.39
CA SER A 85 10.24 6.19 23.46
C SER A 85 10.98 5.23 24.38
N ILE A 86 11.97 4.52 23.84
CA ILE A 86 12.80 3.55 24.58
C ILE A 86 14.27 3.87 24.33
N ALA A 87 14.99 4.24 25.39
CA ALA A 87 16.42 4.52 25.32
C ALA A 87 17.25 3.25 25.57
N ALA A 88 18.15 2.94 24.65
CA ALA A 88 19.09 1.82 24.71
C ALA A 88 20.51 2.37 24.61
N THR A 89 21.21 2.41 25.76
CA THR A 89 22.51 3.07 25.90
C THR A 89 23.62 2.09 26.25
N PHE A 90 24.80 2.33 25.71
CA PHE A 90 26.02 1.55 25.90
C PHE A 90 26.95 2.23 26.91
N ASP A 91 27.84 1.44 27.51
CA ASP A 91 28.87 1.98 28.38
C ASP A 91 30.02 2.55 27.54
N ARG A 92 30.17 3.87 27.55
CA ARG A 92 31.26 4.56 26.84
C ARG A 92 32.65 4.19 27.37
N GLN A 93 32.75 3.78 28.63
CA GLN A 93 34.04 3.48 29.27
C GLN A 93 34.55 2.08 28.92
N ASN A 94 33.69 1.20 28.40
CA ASN A 94 34.08 -0.15 28.00
C ASN A 94 34.68 -0.14 26.58
N PRO A 95 35.99 -0.43 26.41
CA PRO A 95 36.67 -0.35 25.12
C PRO A 95 36.40 -1.57 24.21
N ARG A 96 35.65 -2.56 24.69
CA ARG A 96 35.31 -3.76 23.92
C ARG A 96 33.99 -3.57 23.18
N ALA A 97 33.77 -4.39 22.15
CA ALA A 97 32.46 -4.50 21.53
C ALA A 97 31.41 -4.89 22.59
N GLN A 98 30.24 -4.28 22.51
CA GLN A 98 29.13 -4.51 23.42
C GLN A 98 27.90 -4.88 22.60
N ARG A 99 27.09 -5.83 23.08
CA ARG A 99 25.79 -6.12 22.49
C ARG A 99 24.66 -5.96 23.49
N MET A 100 23.49 -5.64 22.96
CA MET A 100 22.25 -5.71 23.71
C MET A 100 21.07 -6.14 22.85
N VAL A 101 20.10 -6.77 23.48
CA VAL A 101 18.81 -7.13 22.88
C VAL A 101 17.72 -6.36 23.60
N VAL A 102 16.96 -5.56 22.84
CA VAL A 102 15.76 -4.87 23.33
C VAL A 102 14.55 -5.70 22.90
N VAL A 103 13.81 -6.26 23.85
CA VAL A 103 12.57 -7.00 23.59
C VAL A 103 11.38 -6.13 23.95
N ILE A 104 10.41 -5.98 23.05
CA ILE A 104 9.30 -5.02 23.13
C ILE A 104 7.98 -5.71 22.81
N GLU A 105 6.94 -5.41 23.57
CA GLU A 105 5.56 -5.87 23.38
C GLU A 105 4.60 -4.67 23.47
N ALA A 106 3.59 -4.61 22.60
CA ALA A 106 2.46 -3.71 22.79
C ALA A 106 1.44 -4.36 23.76
N VAL A 107 0.95 -3.62 24.74
CA VAL A 107 -0.06 -4.10 25.71
C VAL A 107 -1.38 -3.41 25.44
N ALA A 108 -2.44 -4.19 25.21
CA ALA A 108 -3.80 -3.71 24.97
C ALA A 108 -4.80 -4.50 25.83
N SER A 109 -5.75 -3.81 26.44
CA SER A 109 -6.76 -4.45 27.33
C SER A 109 -6.17 -5.41 28.38
N GLY A 110 -4.99 -5.09 28.91
CA GLY A 110 -4.28 -5.90 29.90
C GLY A 110 -3.59 -7.15 29.35
N ARG A 111 -3.60 -7.39 28.02
CA ARG A 111 -2.91 -8.51 27.37
C ARG A 111 -1.72 -7.99 26.56
N ALA A 112 -0.58 -8.67 26.69
CA ALA A 112 0.58 -8.41 25.86
C ALA A 112 0.40 -9.06 24.48
N GLY A 113 0.72 -8.31 23.44
CA GLY A 113 0.81 -8.79 22.07
C GLY A 113 2.08 -9.62 21.82
N LYS A 114 2.36 -9.89 20.54
CA LYS A 114 3.56 -10.60 20.13
C LYS A 114 4.84 -9.83 20.56
N PRO A 115 5.84 -10.48 21.18
CA PRO A 115 7.11 -9.86 21.45
C PRO A 115 7.93 -9.67 20.17
N HIS A 116 8.61 -8.54 20.11
CA HIS A 116 9.54 -8.15 19.05
C HIS A 116 10.92 -7.87 19.64
N SER A 117 11.98 -8.04 18.85
CA SER A 117 13.36 -7.86 19.30
C SER A 117 14.18 -7.02 18.34
N ILE A 118 15.03 -6.16 18.91
CA ILE A 118 16.11 -5.45 18.21
C ILE A 118 17.43 -5.82 18.87
N GLU A 119 18.36 -6.35 18.09
CA GLU A 119 19.74 -6.62 18.49
C GLU A 119 20.63 -5.46 18.05
N LEU A 120 21.35 -4.89 19.01
CA LEU A 120 22.21 -3.74 18.83
C LEU A 120 23.64 -4.09 19.23
N ALA A 121 24.60 -3.72 18.39
CA ALA A 121 26.02 -3.76 18.71
C ALA A 121 26.60 -2.35 18.79
N TYR A 122 27.49 -2.13 19.75
CA TYR A 122 28.34 -0.94 19.82
C TYR A 122 29.80 -1.35 19.68
N HIS A 123 30.46 -0.78 18.69
CA HIS A 123 31.88 -0.92 18.46
C HIS A 123 32.55 0.41 18.80
N PRO A 124 33.10 0.57 20.03
CA PRO A 124 33.77 1.81 20.41
C PRO A 124 35.00 2.04 19.53
N ARG A 125 35.34 3.30 19.27
CA ARG A 125 36.53 3.70 18.51
C ARG A 125 37.81 3.03 19.03
N GLU A 126 37.90 2.87 20.35
CA GLU A 126 39.01 2.26 21.08
C GLU A 126 39.31 0.84 20.57
N LEU A 127 38.28 0.08 20.17
CA LEU A 127 38.41 -1.25 19.57
C LEU A 127 39.25 -1.21 18.27
N TYR A 128 39.03 -0.20 17.44
CA TYR A 128 39.70 -0.03 16.15
C TYR A 128 41.10 0.55 16.27
N VAL A 129 41.34 1.40 17.27
CA VAL A 129 42.67 1.95 17.57
C VAL A 129 43.66 0.82 17.86
N GLY A 130 43.25 -0.23 18.57
CA GLY A 130 44.05 -1.43 18.80
C GLY A 130 44.52 -2.14 17.53
N ALA A 131 43.75 -2.03 16.44
CA ALA A 131 44.06 -2.56 15.11
C ALA A 131 44.72 -1.52 14.17
N ARG A 132 45.20 -0.39 14.69
CA ARG A 132 45.78 0.74 13.93
C ARG A 132 44.81 1.36 12.90
N GLN A 133 43.51 1.24 13.11
CA GLN A 133 42.49 1.89 12.28
C GLN A 133 42.01 3.20 12.91
N LYS A 134 41.52 4.12 12.06
CA LYS A 134 40.94 5.42 12.46
C LYS A 134 39.42 5.46 12.36
N ALA A 135 38.77 4.29 12.37
CA ALA A 135 37.31 4.21 12.28
C ALA A 135 36.64 4.91 13.47
N PRO A 136 35.47 5.55 13.27
CA PRO A 136 34.68 6.10 14.38
C PRO A 136 34.08 4.97 15.24
N SER A 137 33.42 5.33 16.33
CA SER A 137 32.55 4.37 17.01
C SER A 137 31.32 4.08 16.16
N TRP A 138 30.84 2.84 16.16
CA TRP A 138 29.66 2.41 15.41
C TRP A 138 28.59 1.88 16.35
N ILE A 139 27.33 2.28 16.11
CA ILE A 139 26.16 1.57 16.62
C ILE A 139 25.51 0.88 15.43
N VAL A 140 25.33 -0.42 15.52
CA VAL A 140 24.83 -1.27 14.44
C VAL A 140 23.58 -1.98 14.94
N VAL A 141 22.50 -1.93 14.16
CA VAL A 141 21.37 -2.85 14.32
C VAL A 141 21.76 -4.15 13.66
N GLU A 142 22.16 -5.16 14.43
CA GLU A 142 22.62 -6.47 13.92
C GLU A 142 21.43 -7.29 13.41
N ALA A 143 20.29 -7.24 14.11
CA ALA A 143 19.05 -7.89 13.73
C ALA A 143 17.84 -7.13 14.29
N SER A 144 16.71 -7.18 13.58
CA SER A 144 15.44 -6.63 14.03
C SER A 144 14.30 -7.35 13.34
N ASP A 145 13.32 -7.83 14.10
CA ASP A 145 12.03 -8.25 13.55
C ASP A 145 11.00 -7.10 13.54
N LEU A 146 11.39 -5.93 14.09
CA LEU A 146 10.62 -4.71 13.96
C LEU A 146 10.77 -4.10 12.58
N SER A 147 9.61 -3.81 12.05
CA SER A 147 9.39 -3.15 10.80
C SER A 147 9.45 -1.63 10.98
N LEU A 148 10.20 -0.90 10.14
CA LEU A 148 10.05 0.55 10.06
C LEU A 148 8.61 0.91 9.70
N CYS A 149 8.04 1.87 10.42
CA CYS A 149 6.72 2.41 10.17
C CYS A 149 6.71 3.06 8.78
N GLY A 150 5.83 2.55 7.92
CA GLY A 150 5.44 3.23 6.71
C GLY A 150 4.29 4.20 6.96
N SER A 151 3.72 4.71 5.87
CA SER A 151 2.35 5.22 5.85
C SER A 151 1.36 4.17 6.38
N SER A 152 0.20 4.60 6.86
CA SER A 152 -0.95 3.73 7.15
C SER A 152 -1.64 3.30 5.85
N VAL A 153 -2.55 2.32 5.92
CA VAL A 153 -3.43 1.97 4.79
C VAL A 153 -4.31 3.16 4.43
N GLU A 154 -4.78 3.88 5.45
CA GLU A 154 -5.70 5.01 5.36
C GLU A 154 -5.08 6.24 4.65
N ASP A 155 -3.75 6.35 4.65
CA ASP A 155 -3.01 7.38 3.91
C ASP A 155 -3.16 7.20 2.40
N TRP A 156 -3.42 5.98 1.92
CA TRP A 156 -3.58 5.67 0.49
C TRP A 156 -5.03 5.76 0.02
N ILE A 157 -5.95 6.08 0.92
CA ILE A 157 -7.36 6.32 0.63
C ILE A 157 -7.56 7.82 0.51
N VAL A 158 -7.24 8.38 -0.66
CA VAL A 158 -7.18 9.83 -0.89
C VAL A 158 -8.54 10.47 -1.17
N GLU A 159 -9.54 9.69 -1.54
CA GLU A 159 -10.87 10.22 -1.83
C GLU A 159 -11.60 10.49 -0.52
N PRO A 160 -11.91 11.76 -0.18
CA PRO A 160 -12.74 12.03 0.97
C PRO A 160 -14.14 11.50 0.68
N SER A 161 -14.56 10.48 1.43
CA SER A 161 -15.97 10.11 1.43
C SER A 161 -16.74 11.23 2.13
N SER A 162 -17.45 12.07 1.38
CA SER A 162 -18.38 13.03 1.99
C SER A 162 -19.51 12.25 2.69
N ALA A 163 -20.25 12.91 3.59
CA ALA A 163 -21.43 12.28 4.20
C ALA A 163 -22.43 11.83 3.12
N GLU A 164 -22.63 12.67 2.11
CA GLU A 164 -23.48 12.37 0.95
C GLU A 164 -23.00 11.14 0.17
N SER A 165 -21.69 11.04 -0.10
CA SER A 165 -21.13 9.88 -0.78
C SER A 165 -21.32 8.59 0.02
N ARG A 166 -21.09 8.63 1.34
CA ARG A 166 -21.34 7.46 2.21
C ARG A 166 -22.80 7.05 2.20
N ASP A 167 -23.72 8.02 2.26
CA ASP A 167 -25.15 7.75 2.27
C ASP A 167 -25.64 7.21 0.93
N TYR A 168 -25.11 7.72 -0.19
CA TYR A 168 -25.37 7.15 -1.52
C TYR A 168 -24.91 5.69 -1.59
N ALA A 169 -23.66 5.42 -1.22
CA ALA A 169 -23.10 4.06 -1.27
C ALA A 169 -23.88 3.10 -0.35
N ARG A 170 -24.27 3.54 0.84
CA ARG A 170 -25.10 2.77 1.77
C ARG A 170 -26.47 2.44 1.19
N ARG A 171 -27.12 3.40 0.51
CA ARG A 171 -28.42 3.15 -0.14
C ARG A 171 -28.30 2.19 -1.32
N ARG A 172 -27.26 2.33 -2.17
CA ARG A 172 -27.10 1.53 -3.39
C ARG A 172 -26.62 0.11 -3.12
N TRP A 173 -25.60 -0.07 -2.27
CA TRP A 173 -24.93 -1.37 -2.06
C TRP A 173 -24.96 -1.86 -0.62
N GLY A 174 -25.42 -1.07 0.36
CA GLY A 174 -25.41 -1.48 1.76
C GLY A 174 -26.19 -2.77 2.03
N GLY A 175 -27.33 -2.98 1.36
CA GLY A 175 -28.07 -4.24 1.43
C GLY A 175 -27.34 -5.42 0.80
N LEU A 176 -26.65 -5.18 -0.32
CA LEU A 176 -25.89 -6.18 -1.08
C LEU A 176 -24.71 -6.73 -0.26
N ILE A 177 -23.98 -5.87 0.44
CA ILE A 177 -22.75 -6.26 1.15
C ILE A 177 -22.98 -6.69 2.61
N LYS A 178 -24.15 -6.37 3.19
CA LYS A 178 -24.49 -6.70 4.59
C LYS A 178 -24.34 -8.18 4.96
N PRO A 179 -24.75 -9.17 4.12
CA PRO A 179 -24.61 -10.58 4.48
C PRO A 179 -23.20 -11.14 4.27
N LEU A 180 -22.32 -10.40 3.58
CA LEU A 180 -21.00 -10.88 3.17
C LEU A 180 -19.95 -10.65 4.25
N ARG A 181 -18.95 -11.55 4.29
CA ARG A 181 -17.84 -11.51 5.25
C ARG A 181 -16.57 -11.01 4.54
N GLY A 182 -15.71 -10.35 5.30
CA GLY A 182 -14.44 -9.83 4.79
C GLY A 182 -14.59 -8.68 3.79
N ASP A 183 -13.46 -8.11 3.39
CA ASP A 183 -13.42 -7.01 2.42
C ASP A 183 -13.44 -7.52 0.98
N HIS A 184 -12.84 -8.69 0.72
CA HIS A 184 -12.83 -9.36 -0.58
C HIS A 184 -14.24 -9.55 -1.15
N GLN A 185 -15.10 -10.30 -0.45
CA GLN A 185 -16.45 -10.64 -0.94
C GLN A 185 -17.30 -9.38 -1.18
N LYS A 186 -17.15 -8.37 -0.32
CA LYS A 186 -17.91 -7.11 -0.44
C LYS A 186 -17.45 -6.30 -1.64
N ALA A 187 -16.13 -6.17 -1.84
CA ALA A 187 -15.56 -5.48 -2.99
C ALA A 187 -15.98 -6.16 -4.30
N GLU A 188 -15.91 -7.49 -4.35
CA GLU A 188 -16.33 -8.28 -5.51
C GLU A 188 -17.83 -8.12 -5.81
N ALA A 189 -18.69 -8.14 -4.80
CA ALA A 189 -20.13 -7.92 -5.00
C ALA A 189 -20.44 -6.54 -5.58
N ILE A 190 -19.76 -5.49 -5.09
CA ILE A 190 -19.88 -4.13 -5.64
C ILE A 190 -19.36 -4.09 -7.09
N ALA A 191 -18.22 -4.72 -7.37
CA ALA A 191 -17.64 -4.76 -8.70
C ALA A 191 -18.55 -5.48 -9.70
N ARG A 192 -19.16 -6.61 -9.33
CA ARG A 192 -20.14 -7.34 -10.16
C ARG A 192 -21.34 -6.47 -10.51
N ASP A 193 -21.92 -5.75 -9.54
CA ASP A 193 -23.05 -4.84 -9.78
C ASP A 193 -22.64 -3.70 -10.73
N LEU A 194 -21.48 -3.07 -10.49
CA LEU A 194 -20.96 -1.99 -11.34
C LEU A 194 -20.67 -2.44 -12.77
N VAL A 195 -20.00 -3.57 -12.96
CA VAL A 195 -19.71 -4.12 -14.29
C VAL A 195 -21.01 -4.38 -15.05
N ARG A 196 -22.03 -4.97 -14.41
CA ARG A 196 -23.34 -5.19 -15.05
C ARG A 196 -24.01 -3.88 -15.45
N ALA A 197 -23.97 -2.89 -14.55
CA ALA A 197 -24.58 -1.59 -14.80
C ALA A 197 -23.87 -0.80 -15.92
N LEU A 198 -22.55 -0.88 -15.99
CA LEU A 198 -21.74 0.03 -16.80
C LEU A 198 -21.24 -0.54 -18.14
N ARG A 199 -21.15 -1.86 -18.29
CA ARG A 199 -20.53 -2.48 -19.49
C ARG A 199 -21.16 -2.06 -20.81
N HIS A 200 -22.48 -1.84 -20.84
CA HIS A 200 -23.21 -1.42 -22.04
C HIS A 200 -22.98 0.06 -22.39
N HIS A 201 -22.38 0.81 -21.46
CA HIS A 201 -22.02 2.21 -21.59
C HIS A 201 -20.53 2.41 -21.86
N ALA A 202 -19.76 1.34 -22.10
CA ALA A 202 -18.34 1.45 -22.46
C ALA A 202 -18.13 2.35 -23.69
N GLY A 203 -17.15 3.25 -23.62
CA GLY A 203 -16.80 4.17 -24.70
C GLY A 203 -16.07 5.42 -24.21
N ILE A 204 -15.89 6.39 -25.11
CA ILE A 204 -15.21 7.64 -24.80
C ILE A 204 -16.19 8.56 -24.04
N PRO A 205 -15.92 8.90 -22.77
CA PRO A 205 -16.78 9.80 -22.00
C PRO A 205 -16.73 11.23 -22.55
N SER A 206 -17.80 11.99 -22.33
CA SER A 206 -17.82 13.42 -22.60
C SER A 206 -16.95 14.20 -21.61
N SER A 207 -16.62 15.45 -21.93
CA SER A 207 -15.88 16.33 -21.01
C SER A 207 -16.62 16.57 -19.69
N ALA A 208 -17.95 16.46 -19.67
CA ALA A 208 -18.75 16.65 -18.46
C ALA A 208 -18.49 15.56 -17.40
N MET A 209 -17.95 14.40 -17.79
CA MET A 209 -17.56 13.35 -16.83
C MET A 209 -16.31 13.73 -16.03
N ARG A 210 -15.49 14.66 -16.53
CA ARG A 210 -14.22 15.06 -15.90
C ARG A 210 -14.45 15.75 -14.56
N ASP A 211 -15.44 16.63 -14.52
CA ASP A 211 -15.74 17.47 -13.35
C ASP A 211 -16.84 16.85 -12.46
N ALA A 212 -17.48 15.78 -12.93
CA ALA A 212 -18.51 15.06 -12.20
C ALA A 212 -17.91 14.22 -11.07
N SER A 213 -18.56 14.23 -9.91
CA SER A 213 -18.25 13.29 -8.83
C SER A 213 -18.45 11.84 -9.29
N PRO A 214 -17.81 10.85 -8.64
CA PRO A 214 -17.96 9.44 -9.04
C PRO A 214 -19.41 8.98 -9.14
N PHE A 215 -20.29 9.34 -8.21
CA PHE A 215 -21.70 8.92 -8.29
C PHE A 215 -22.53 9.70 -9.31
N GLU A 216 -22.14 10.92 -9.65
CA GLU A 216 -22.71 11.61 -10.82
C GLU A 216 -22.26 10.96 -12.13
N GLN A 217 -21.00 10.52 -12.23
CA GLN A 217 -20.51 9.76 -13.37
C GLN A 217 -21.33 8.47 -13.57
N LEU A 218 -21.58 7.72 -12.48
CA LEU A 218 -22.45 6.54 -12.50
C LEU A 218 -23.85 6.87 -13.00
N ALA A 219 -24.51 7.89 -12.41
CA ALA A 219 -25.87 8.27 -12.80
C ALA A 219 -25.97 8.76 -14.25
N ARG A 220 -24.94 9.46 -14.76
CA ARG A 220 -24.87 9.89 -16.16
C ARG A 220 -24.76 8.69 -17.09
N ALA A 221 -23.90 7.73 -16.77
CA ALA A 221 -23.73 6.50 -17.55
C ALA A 221 -25.02 5.66 -17.56
N GLU A 222 -25.60 5.33 -16.40
CA GLU A 222 -26.83 4.51 -16.28
C GLU A 222 -28.03 5.15 -17.01
N SER A 223 -28.09 6.49 -17.06
CA SER A 223 -29.13 7.23 -17.82
C SER A 223 -28.88 7.29 -19.34
N GLY A 224 -27.79 6.70 -19.84
CA GLY A 224 -27.39 6.74 -21.25
C GLY A 224 -26.91 8.11 -21.75
N ARG A 225 -26.75 9.10 -20.86
CA ARG A 225 -26.28 10.46 -21.19
C ARG A 225 -24.79 10.51 -21.49
N ASP A 226 -24.04 9.50 -21.07
CA ASP A 226 -22.60 9.47 -21.21
C ASP A 226 -22.05 8.05 -21.39
N ARG A 227 -20.77 7.98 -21.69
CA ARG A 227 -20.01 6.73 -21.76
C ARG A 227 -19.03 6.62 -20.60
N VAL A 228 -18.45 5.45 -20.42
CA VAL A 228 -17.43 5.19 -19.41
C VAL A 228 -16.23 4.45 -19.98
N TRP A 229 -15.06 4.77 -19.45
CA TRP A 229 -13.82 4.03 -19.67
C TRP A 229 -13.15 3.68 -18.34
N CYS A 230 -11.94 3.12 -18.39
CA CYS A 230 -11.22 2.61 -17.22
C CYS A 230 -11.17 3.57 -16.03
N ALA A 231 -10.91 4.86 -16.27
CA ALA A 231 -10.86 5.84 -15.20
C ALA A 231 -12.18 5.98 -14.45
N ASN A 232 -13.33 5.94 -15.14
CA ASN A 232 -14.64 6.06 -14.51
C ASN A 232 -14.96 4.82 -13.68
N TYR A 233 -14.63 3.61 -14.17
CA TYR A 233 -14.79 2.38 -13.39
C TYR A 233 -14.01 2.45 -12.07
N ALA A 234 -12.73 2.82 -12.14
CA ALA A 234 -11.88 2.93 -10.97
C ALA A 234 -12.38 3.99 -9.98
N ASP A 235 -12.80 5.17 -10.46
CA ASP A 235 -13.31 6.28 -9.64
C ASP A 235 -14.63 5.91 -8.93
N ILE A 236 -15.59 5.31 -9.66
CA ILE A 236 -16.88 4.89 -9.11
C ILE A 236 -16.67 3.77 -8.08
N PHE A 237 -15.84 2.79 -8.42
CA PHE A 237 -15.59 1.63 -7.57
C PHE A 237 -14.86 2.01 -6.28
N SER A 238 -13.81 2.83 -6.35
CA SER A 238 -13.10 3.29 -5.16
C SER A 238 -14.02 4.11 -4.26
N ALA A 239 -14.82 5.03 -4.82
CA ALA A 239 -15.76 5.83 -4.05
C ALA A 239 -16.83 4.96 -3.35
N ALA A 240 -17.37 3.95 -4.06
CA ALA A 240 -18.34 3.02 -3.50
C ALA A 240 -17.76 2.21 -2.34
N CYS A 241 -16.60 1.59 -2.54
CA CYS A 241 -15.92 0.77 -1.53
C CYS A 241 -15.51 1.61 -0.32
N ASN A 242 -14.83 2.74 -0.54
CA ASN A 242 -14.37 3.62 0.53
C ASN A 242 -15.55 4.23 1.31
N GLY A 243 -16.66 4.54 0.64
CA GLY A 243 -17.91 4.99 1.27
C GLY A 243 -18.54 3.96 2.21
N LEU A 244 -18.20 2.68 2.04
CA LEU A 244 -18.67 1.54 2.83
C LEU A 244 -17.59 0.97 3.77
N GLY A 245 -16.44 1.63 3.89
CA GLY A 245 -15.36 1.24 4.79
C GLY A 245 -14.43 0.13 4.26
N ILE A 246 -14.52 -0.18 2.96
CA ILE A 246 -13.64 -1.13 2.27
C ILE A 246 -12.50 -0.31 1.64
N PRO A 247 -11.25 -0.43 2.10
CA PRO A 247 -10.18 0.43 1.62
C PRO A 247 -9.82 0.05 0.18
N VAL A 248 -10.04 0.97 -0.76
CA VAL A 248 -9.67 0.82 -2.17
C VAL A 248 -8.90 2.05 -2.63
N ARG A 249 -7.80 1.82 -3.34
CA ARG A 249 -7.02 2.87 -3.98
C ARG A 249 -6.98 2.68 -5.49
N LYS A 250 -6.70 3.77 -6.18
CA LYS A 250 -6.59 3.82 -7.64
C LYS A 250 -5.13 3.87 -8.05
N ILE A 251 -4.85 3.33 -9.21
CA ILE A 251 -3.50 3.31 -9.81
C ILE A 251 -3.63 3.80 -11.24
N ASP A 252 -2.98 4.93 -11.51
CA ASP A 252 -2.85 5.50 -12.84
C ASP A 252 -1.63 4.89 -13.54
N MET A 253 -1.81 4.46 -14.78
CA MET A 253 -0.79 3.82 -15.61
C MET A 253 -0.66 4.61 -16.89
N GLN A 254 0.35 5.48 -17.00
CA GLN A 254 0.54 6.27 -18.22
C GLN A 254 2.00 6.70 -18.32
N TYR A 255 2.59 6.55 -19.51
CA TYR A 255 3.87 7.17 -19.82
C TYR A 255 3.81 8.00 -21.09
N VAL A 256 3.56 9.30 -20.90
CA VAL A 256 3.76 10.33 -21.93
C VAL A 256 5.26 10.56 -22.10
N TRP A 257 5.83 10.10 -23.20
CA TRP A 257 7.25 10.28 -23.53
C TRP A 257 7.56 11.71 -23.92
N SER A 258 6.67 12.33 -24.69
CA SER A 258 6.78 13.74 -25.06
C SER A 258 5.42 14.32 -25.41
N SER A 259 5.23 15.60 -25.11
CA SER A 259 4.10 16.40 -25.60
C SER A 259 4.63 17.46 -26.56
N ARG A 260 4.01 17.56 -27.74
CA ARG A 260 4.31 18.61 -28.72
C ARG A 260 3.00 19.15 -29.28
N ASP A 261 2.86 20.46 -29.30
CA ASP A 261 1.62 21.15 -29.67
C ASP A 261 0.40 20.60 -28.91
N LYS A 262 -0.61 20.09 -29.63
CA LYS A 262 -1.84 19.48 -29.09
C LYS A 262 -1.80 17.94 -29.09
N THR A 263 -0.62 17.34 -29.24
CA THR A 263 -0.45 15.89 -29.38
C THR A 263 0.49 15.34 -28.32
N ASN A 264 0.07 14.27 -27.65
CA ASN A 264 0.90 13.49 -26.75
C ASN A 264 1.43 12.25 -27.48
N PHE A 265 2.70 11.95 -27.27
CA PHE A 265 3.31 10.70 -27.68
C PHE A 265 3.51 9.82 -26.43
N GLU A 266 2.81 8.69 -26.41
CA GLU A 266 2.82 7.73 -25.31
C GLU A 266 3.53 6.43 -25.72
N ILE A 267 4.28 5.83 -24.80
CA ILE A 267 4.98 4.55 -25.03
C ILE A 267 4.04 3.34 -24.89
N ALA A 268 2.95 3.51 -24.15
CA ALA A 268 1.82 2.60 -24.10
C ALA A 268 0.55 3.38 -23.77
N GLU A 269 -0.61 2.83 -24.15
CA GLU A 269 -1.90 3.45 -23.82
C GLU A 269 -2.06 3.62 -22.31
N GLY A 270 -2.69 4.73 -21.93
CA GLY A 270 -3.07 4.99 -20.55
C GLY A 270 -4.13 4.01 -20.04
N HIS A 271 -4.02 3.63 -18.77
CA HIS A 271 -5.02 2.82 -18.07
C HIS A 271 -5.17 3.23 -16.61
N ARG A 272 -6.31 2.95 -16.00
CA ARG A 272 -6.52 3.10 -14.56
C ARG A 272 -7.13 1.83 -14.00
N THR A 273 -6.55 1.33 -12.92
CA THR A 273 -6.94 0.10 -12.23
C THR A 273 -7.02 0.35 -10.72
N THR A 274 -7.38 -0.66 -9.93
CA THR A 274 -7.55 -0.50 -8.47
C THR A 274 -6.82 -1.58 -7.67
N GLU A 275 -6.61 -1.28 -6.39
CA GLU A 275 -6.24 -2.26 -5.39
C GLU A 275 -7.17 -2.12 -4.19
N ARG A 276 -7.68 -3.24 -3.69
CA ARG A 276 -8.35 -3.30 -2.39
C ARG A 276 -7.37 -3.72 -1.32
N PHE A 277 -7.47 -3.14 -0.13
CA PHE A 277 -6.79 -3.69 1.03
C PHE A 277 -7.68 -4.77 1.65
N ASP A 278 -7.19 -6.00 1.65
CA ASP A 278 -7.82 -7.10 2.33
C ASP A 278 -7.31 -7.19 3.76
N ARG A 279 -8.21 -6.98 4.74
CA ARG A 279 -7.84 -7.01 6.17
C ARG A 279 -7.56 -8.41 6.70
N GLU A 280 -8.14 -9.46 6.12
CA GLU A 280 -7.89 -10.84 6.55
C GLU A 280 -6.49 -11.29 6.07
N LEU A 281 -6.13 -10.91 4.84
CA LEU A 281 -4.80 -11.18 4.27
C LEU A 281 -3.76 -10.13 4.68
N ASN A 282 -4.18 -9.03 5.28
CA ASN A 282 -3.37 -7.87 5.67
C ASN A 282 -2.50 -7.33 4.52
N ARG A 283 -3.07 -7.28 3.30
CA ARG A 283 -2.34 -6.89 2.08
C ARG A 283 -3.23 -6.20 1.07
N TRP A 284 -2.61 -5.42 0.20
CA TRP A 284 -3.26 -4.93 -1.02
C TRP A 284 -3.37 -6.05 -2.05
N VAL A 285 -4.48 -6.09 -2.77
CA VAL A 285 -4.75 -7.04 -3.84
C VAL A 285 -5.29 -6.28 -5.04
N TRP A 286 -4.67 -6.53 -6.18
CA TRP A 286 -5.00 -5.90 -7.45
C TRP A 286 -6.33 -6.41 -8.01
N MET A 287 -7.08 -5.49 -8.61
CA MET A 287 -8.38 -5.75 -9.22
C MET A 287 -8.61 -4.81 -10.41
N ASP A 288 -9.26 -5.29 -11.46
CA ASP A 288 -9.56 -4.48 -12.64
C ASP A 288 -10.95 -4.75 -13.20
N LEU A 289 -11.86 -3.79 -12.95
CA LEU A 289 -13.24 -3.86 -13.42
C LEU A 289 -13.35 -3.69 -14.94
N THR A 290 -12.37 -3.05 -15.60
CA THR A 290 -12.40 -2.87 -17.05
C THR A 290 -12.12 -4.18 -17.78
N PHE A 291 -11.32 -5.05 -17.17
CA PHE A 291 -10.99 -6.37 -17.69
C PHE A 291 -11.82 -7.50 -17.09
N ASP A 292 -12.76 -7.18 -16.19
CA ASP A 292 -13.53 -8.14 -15.42
C ASP A 292 -12.61 -9.14 -14.67
N ILE A 293 -11.54 -8.65 -14.07
CA ILE A 293 -10.58 -9.46 -13.31
C ILE A 293 -10.64 -9.07 -11.84
N TRP A 294 -10.99 -10.02 -10.98
CA TRP A 294 -11.12 -9.79 -9.55
C TRP A 294 -9.81 -9.92 -8.78
N GLU A 295 -8.92 -10.75 -9.31
CA GLU A 295 -7.64 -11.04 -8.70
C GLU A 295 -6.67 -11.61 -9.74
N ALA A 296 -5.38 -11.37 -9.52
CA ALA A 296 -4.30 -12.13 -10.13
C ALA A 296 -3.57 -12.89 -9.04
N GLU A 297 -3.21 -14.14 -9.31
CA GLU A 297 -2.60 -15.04 -8.34
C GLU A 297 -1.33 -15.67 -8.89
N LEU A 298 -0.30 -15.78 -8.05
CA LEU A 298 0.90 -16.56 -8.34
C LEU A 298 1.05 -17.65 -7.29
N ASP A 299 1.06 -18.90 -7.73
CA ASP A 299 1.17 -20.07 -6.85
C ASP A 299 0.09 -20.12 -5.73
N GLY A 300 -1.11 -19.60 -6.03
CA GLY A 300 -2.25 -19.55 -5.10
C GLY A 300 -2.30 -18.33 -4.18
N GLU A 301 -1.33 -17.41 -4.31
CA GLU A 301 -1.29 -16.18 -3.53
C GLU A 301 -1.78 -14.98 -4.36
N PRO A 302 -2.72 -14.17 -3.84
CA PRO A 302 -3.12 -12.90 -4.44
C PRO A 302 -1.90 -12.04 -4.75
N LEU A 303 -1.98 -11.23 -5.80
CA LEU A 303 -0.95 -10.25 -6.11
C LEU A 303 -1.47 -8.83 -5.92
N ASN A 304 -0.59 -7.98 -5.42
CA ASN A 304 -0.72 -6.55 -5.64
C ASN A 304 -0.21 -6.16 -7.03
N MET A 305 -0.39 -4.90 -7.41
CA MET A 305 -0.04 -4.37 -8.72
C MET A 305 1.46 -4.50 -9.04
N ALA A 306 2.34 -4.20 -8.07
CA ALA A 306 3.77 -4.32 -8.25
C ALA A 306 4.20 -5.76 -8.52
N GLU A 307 3.66 -6.70 -7.74
CA GLU A 307 3.89 -8.13 -7.92
C GLU A 307 3.37 -8.63 -9.26
N LEU A 308 2.19 -8.15 -9.68
CA LEU A 308 1.60 -8.46 -10.98
C LEU A 308 2.50 -7.97 -12.12
N VAL A 309 2.95 -6.72 -12.10
CA VAL A 309 3.85 -6.16 -13.12
C VAL A 309 5.14 -6.96 -13.19
N GLN A 310 5.76 -7.28 -12.05
CA GLN A 310 6.95 -8.12 -12.03
C GLN A 310 6.69 -9.52 -12.59
N ALA A 311 5.56 -10.14 -12.24
CA ALA A 311 5.21 -11.48 -12.70
C ALA A 311 4.87 -11.52 -14.20
N LEU A 312 4.21 -10.49 -14.74
CA LEU A 312 3.89 -10.39 -16.18
C LEU A 312 5.14 -10.16 -17.04
N ASN A 313 6.13 -9.44 -16.52
CA ASN A 313 7.37 -9.11 -17.25
C ASN A 313 8.51 -10.12 -17.00
N ASP A 314 8.25 -11.22 -16.27
CA ASP A 314 9.15 -12.36 -16.12
C ASP A 314 8.50 -13.59 -16.76
N GLU A 315 9.10 -14.13 -17.83
CA GLU A 315 8.53 -15.25 -18.58
C GLU A 315 8.27 -16.50 -17.72
N ARG A 316 9.16 -16.81 -16.77
CA ARG A 316 9.02 -17.99 -15.89
C ARG A 316 7.90 -17.81 -14.88
N ARG A 317 7.70 -16.58 -14.39
CA ARG A 317 6.60 -16.27 -13.46
C ARG A 317 5.27 -16.16 -14.19
N ARG A 318 5.25 -15.56 -15.37
CA ARG A 318 4.04 -15.38 -16.20
C ARG A 318 3.34 -16.69 -16.53
N ASP A 319 4.09 -17.78 -16.73
CA ASP A 319 3.51 -19.09 -17.05
C ASP A 319 2.74 -19.72 -15.87
N ARG A 320 3.08 -19.31 -14.65
CA ARG A 320 2.44 -19.74 -13.41
C ARG A 320 1.35 -18.77 -12.94
N LEU A 321 1.34 -17.55 -13.48
CA LEU A 321 0.32 -16.54 -13.18
C LEU A 321 -1.07 -17.01 -13.59
N ARG A 322 -2.04 -16.83 -12.70
CA ARG A 322 -3.46 -17.12 -12.89
C ARG A 322 -4.27 -15.85 -12.67
N LEU A 323 -5.42 -15.76 -13.33
CA LEU A 323 -6.37 -14.67 -13.20
C LEU A 323 -7.72 -15.23 -12.79
N VAL A 324 -8.36 -14.60 -11.82
CA VAL A 324 -9.75 -14.82 -11.47
C VAL A 324 -10.59 -13.92 -12.38
N GLU A 325 -11.01 -14.46 -13.52
CA GLU A 325 -11.84 -13.76 -14.50
C GLU A 325 -13.32 -13.95 -14.22
N TYR A 326 -14.07 -12.86 -14.29
CA TYR A 326 -15.52 -12.86 -14.21
C TYR A 326 -16.15 -12.81 -15.61
N ASP A 327 -17.16 -13.64 -15.87
CA ASP A 327 -17.98 -13.57 -17.06
C ASP A 327 -19.30 -12.83 -16.73
N PRO A 328 -19.43 -11.54 -17.08
CA PRO A 328 -20.63 -10.76 -16.77
C PRO A 328 -21.87 -11.19 -17.58
N LEU A 329 -21.75 -12.03 -18.61
CA LEU A 329 -22.91 -12.59 -19.32
C LEU A 329 -23.48 -13.82 -18.62
N ARG A 330 -22.61 -14.62 -18.00
CA ARG A 330 -22.98 -15.86 -17.32
C ARG A 330 -23.10 -15.74 -15.81
N ASP A 331 -22.59 -14.64 -15.26
CA ASP A 331 -22.44 -14.43 -13.82
C ASP A 331 -21.60 -15.54 -13.14
N THR A 332 -20.48 -15.88 -13.78
CA THR A 332 -19.60 -16.96 -13.32
C THR A 332 -18.15 -16.53 -13.32
N GLU A 333 -17.37 -17.08 -12.40
CA GLU A 333 -15.92 -16.90 -12.35
C GLU A 333 -15.18 -18.12 -12.87
N ARG A 334 -13.97 -17.86 -13.36
CA ARG A 334 -13.02 -18.91 -13.74
C ARG A 334 -11.60 -18.47 -13.40
N ILE A 335 -10.81 -19.43 -12.92
CA ILE A 335 -9.37 -19.25 -12.74
C ILE A 335 -8.69 -19.72 -14.02
N VAL A 336 -7.99 -18.82 -14.71
CA VAL A 336 -7.35 -19.12 -16.00
C VAL A 336 -5.88 -18.70 -16.01
N PRO A 337 -5.00 -19.42 -16.73
CA PRO A 337 -3.65 -18.93 -17.01
C PRO A 337 -3.69 -17.66 -17.85
N VAL A 338 -2.75 -16.73 -17.64
CA VAL A 338 -2.68 -15.47 -18.42
C VAL A 338 -2.63 -15.73 -19.93
N LYS A 339 -1.90 -16.77 -20.37
CA LYS A 339 -1.85 -17.17 -21.78
C LYS A 339 -3.21 -17.61 -22.36
N GLY A 340 -4.13 -18.10 -21.52
CA GLY A 340 -5.49 -18.49 -21.90
C GLY A 340 -6.56 -17.46 -21.56
N SER A 341 -6.16 -16.31 -21.00
CA SER A 341 -7.04 -15.22 -20.60
C SER A 341 -7.59 -14.47 -21.81
N ARG A 342 -8.84 -14.01 -21.72
CA ARG A 342 -9.43 -13.12 -22.75
C ARG A 342 -8.78 -11.74 -22.77
N CYS A 343 -8.22 -11.32 -21.63
CA CYS A 343 -7.55 -10.04 -21.43
C CYS A 343 -6.03 -10.17 -21.42
N GLY A 344 -5.47 -11.37 -21.65
CA GLY A 344 -4.02 -11.61 -21.53
C GLY A 344 -3.17 -10.71 -22.42
N LYS A 345 -3.62 -10.44 -23.67
CA LYS A 345 -2.93 -9.51 -24.57
C LYS A 345 -2.98 -8.07 -24.07
N ASP A 346 -4.12 -7.64 -23.54
CA ASP A 346 -4.30 -6.29 -23.01
C ASP A 346 -3.47 -6.10 -21.73
N LEU A 347 -3.44 -7.09 -20.83
CA LEU A 347 -2.54 -7.05 -19.66
C LEU A 347 -1.08 -6.85 -20.09
N MET A 348 -0.59 -7.61 -21.07
CA MET A 348 0.78 -7.45 -21.58
C MET A 348 1.01 -6.08 -22.25
N LYS A 349 -0.03 -5.44 -22.77
CA LYS A 349 0.03 -4.11 -23.40
C LYS A 349 0.09 -2.99 -22.36
N PHE A 350 -0.74 -3.05 -21.33
CA PHE A 350 -0.87 -1.99 -20.33
C PHE A 350 0.14 -2.12 -19.17
N PHE A 351 0.52 -3.35 -18.79
CA PHE A 351 1.32 -3.65 -17.60
C PHE A 351 2.79 -3.93 -17.96
N ARG A 352 3.37 -3.10 -18.82
CA ARG A 352 4.75 -3.25 -19.30
C ARG A 352 5.77 -2.70 -18.30
N SER A 353 6.99 -3.22 -18.35
CA SER A 353 8.10 -2.73 -17.52
C SER A 353 8.51 -1.28 -17.80
N ASP A 354 8.22 -0.77 -19.00
CA ASP A 354 8.48 0.61 -19.41
C ASP A 354 7.31 1.56 -19.17
N GLN A 355 6.19 1.08 -18.62
CA GLN A 355 5.09 1.95 -18.20
C GLN A 355 5.40 2.63 -16.86
N ARG A 356 4.83 3.81 -16.64
CA ARG A 356 4.87 4.46 -15.32
C ARG A 356 3.57 4.26 -14.58
N TYR A 357 3.71 3.92 -13.30
CA TYR A 357 2.60 3.62 -12.41
C TYR A 357 2.61 4.65 -11.28
N GLN A 358 1.45 5.25 -11.06
CA GLN A 358 1.27 6.34 -10.12
C GLN A 358 0.12 6.02 -9.16
N TYR A 359 0.43 6.17 -7.89
CA TYR A 359 -0.49 6.09 -6.78
C TYR A 359 -0.75 7.50 -6.26
N ALA A 360 -1.84 7.66 -5.52
CA ALA A 360 -2.10 8.85 -4.74
C ALA A 360 -2.03 8.51 -3.25
N ARG A 361 -1.36 9.38 -2.48
CA ARG A 361 -1.29 9.32 -1.02
C ARG A 361 -1.72 10.65 -0.44
N LYS A 362 -2.33 10.67 0.74
CA LYS A 362 -2.56 11.91 1.51
C LYS A 362 -1.21 12.54 1.81
N ALA A 363 -1.10 13.84 1.57
CA ALA A 363 0.05 14.61 2.00
C ALA A 363 0.20 14.44 3.51
N SER A 364 1.39 14.08 3.97
CA SER A 364 1.70 14.13 5.39
C SER A 364 1.55 15.59 5.82
N GLY A 365 0.65 15.87 6.77
CA GLY A 365 0.58 17.20 7.37
C GLY A 365 1.95 17.60 7.92
N PRO A 366 2.26 18.91 7.97
CA PRO A 366 3.49 19.40 8.59
C PRO A 366 3.62 18.99 10.05
#